data_AF-A0A6J1QYU9-F1
#
_entry.id   AF-A0A6J1QYU9-F1
#
_cell.length_a   1.000
_cell.length_b   1.000
_cell.length_c   1.000
_cell.angle_alpha   90.00
_cell.angle_beta   90.00
_cell.angle_gamma   90.00
#
_symmetry.space_group_name_H-M   'P 1'
#
loop_
_entity.id
_entity.type
_entity.pdbx_description
1 polymer ?
#
loop_
_entity_poly.entity_id
_entity_poly.type
_entity_poly.pdbx_seq_one_letter_code
_entity_poly.pdbx_strand_id
1 'polypeptide(L)'
;MQSGAKAKTCPFYEELDEILGKKPCVKPVALASNRRPVLDKMCTDVDCKEEPEKKKKKSKSNVLDEIGEWRVESMEYRRTTDAEKQKQREEQLEIARKSIESMDARMGQLIDVLKKN
;
A
#
# COMPACT_ATOMS: atom_id res chain seq x y z
N MET A 1 -18.99 6.05 -32.90
CA MET A 1 -17.64 5.51 -32.61
C MET A 1 -17.66 4.87 -31.24
N GLN A 2 -17.67 3.55 -31.15
CA GLN A 2 -17.67 2.82 -29.89
C GLN A 2 -16.24 2.32 -29.63
N SER A 3 -15.41 3.17 -29.01
CA SER A 3 -14.10 2.74 -28.52
C SER A 3 -14.32 2.07 -27.16
N GLY A 4 -14.57 0.76 -27.16
CA GLY A 4 -14.71 -0.02 -25.95
C GLY A 4 -13.56 -1.02 -25.85
N ALA A 5 -12.45 -0.63 -25.23
CA ALA A 5 -11.45 -1.61 -24.83
C ALA A 5 -12.09 -2.59 -23.83
N LYS A 6 -11.88 -3.90 -24.03
CA LYS A 6 -12.43 -4.95 -23.16
C LYS A 6 -11.95 -4.72 -21.73
N ALA A 7 -12.88 -4.59 -20.78
CA ALA A 7 -12.55 -4.36 -19.38
C ALA A 7 -11.67 -5.51 -18.87
N LYS A 8 -10.46 -5.18 -18.43
CA LYS A 8 -9.56 -6.14 -17.80
C LYS A 8 -9.90 -6.16 -16.31
N THR A 9 -10.35 -7.31 -15.82
CA THR A 9 -10.54 -7.52 -14.39
C THR A 9 -9.18 -7.79 -13.75
N CYS A 10 -8.79 -6.93 -12.81
CA CYS A 10 -7.65 -7.18 -11.94
C CYS A 10 -8.19 -7.91 -10.69
N PRO A 11 -7.64 -9.07 -10.29
CA PRO A 11 -8.10 -9.78 -9.10
C PRO A 11 -7.90 -8.95 -7.82
N PHE A 12 -7.01 -7.97 -7.83
CA PHE A 12 -6.71 -7.08 -6.71
C PHE A 12 -7.44 -5.74 -6.79
N TYR A 13 -8.48 -5.61 -7.63
CA TYR A 13 -9.16 -4.33 -7.81
C TYR A 13 -9.81 -3.83 -6.50
N GLU A 14 -10.39 -4.75 -5.71
CA GLU A 14 -10.97 -4.44 -4.40
C GLU A 14 -9.90 -3.95 -3.41
N GLU A 15 -8.74 -4.61 -3.38
CA GLU A 15 -7.59 -4.20 -2.55
C GLU A 15 -7.05 -2.82 -2.97
N LEU A 16 -7.00 -2.54 -4.28
CA LEU A 16 -6.58 -1.24 -4.79
C LEU A 16 -7.56 -0.12 -4.42
N ASP A 17 -8.86 -0.42 -4.35
CA ASP A 17 -9.88 0.55 -3.94
C ASP A 17 -9.86 0.80 -2.42
N GLU A 18 -9.52 -0.20 -1.60
CA GLU A 18 -9.26 0.03 -0.17
C GLU A 18 -8.04 0.95 0.06
N ILE A 19 -6.99 0.79 -0.76
CA ILE A 19 -5.75 1.57 -0.66
C ILE A 19 -5.90 2.98 -1.27
N LEU A 20 -6.56 3.11 -2.42
CA LEU A 20 -6.62 4.35 -3.23
C LEU A 20 -8.00 5.01 -3.23
N GLY A 21 -9.06 4.34 -2.80
CA GLY A 21 -10.42 4.89 -2.72
C GLY A 21 -10.51 5.99 -1.66
N LYS A 22 -9.63 5.97 -0.66
CA LYS A 22 -9.39 7.08 0.28
C LYS A 22 -8.36 8.07 -0.25
N LYS A 23 -8.38 8.39 -1.55
CA LYS A 23 -7.54 9.46 -2.11
C LYS A 23 -7.90 10.76 -1.38
N PRO A 24 -6.94 11.44 -0.72
CA PRO A 24 -7.18 12.82 -0.33
C PRO A 24 -7.55 13.60 -1.60
N CYS A 25 -8.59 14.43 -1.52
CA CYS A 25 -8.97 15.36 -2.58
C CYS A 25 -7.93 16.50 -2.64
N VAL A 26 -6.67 16.15 -2.87
CA VAL A 26 -5.59 17.09 -3.09
C VAL A 26 -5.48 17.35 -4.58
N LYS A 27 -5.58 18.62 -4.93
CA LYS A 27 -5.30 19.07 -6.30
C LYS A 27 -3.89 18.59 -6.65
N PRO A 28 -3.69 17.85 -7.75
CA PRO A 28 -2.36 17.47 -8.16
C PRO A 28 -1.54 18.74 -8.37
N VAL A 29 -0.42 18.85 -7.66
CA VAL A 29 0.52 19.93 -7.90
C VAL A 29 1.14 19.67 -9.26
N ALA A 30 0.67 20.39 -10.26
CA ALA A 30 1.31 20.41 -11.56
C ALA A 30 2.71 20.99 -11.37
N LEU A 31 3.74 20.14 -11.47
CA LEU A 31 5.09 20.62 -11.70
C LEU A 31 5.09 21.22 -13.10
N ALA A 32 4.79 22.52 -13.18
CA ALA A 32 4.93 23.26 -14.42
C ALA A 32 6.38 23.09 -14.87
N SER A 33 6.58 22.34 -15.95
CA SER A 33 7.86 22.28 -16.63
C SER A 33 8.19 23.71 -17.03
N ASN A 34 9.19 24.31 -16.38
CA ASN A 34 9.84 25.51 -16.85
C ASN A 34 10.59 25.15 -18.14
N ARG A 35 9.85 25.01 -19.24
CA ARG A 35 10.39 25.26 -20.56
C ARG A 35 10.03 26.71 -20.87
N ARG A 36 10.98 27.62 -20.67
CA ARG A 36 10.84 28.99 -21.19
C ARG A 36 10.76 28.91 -22.72
N PRO A 37 9.68 29.34 -23.39
CA PRO A 37 9.81 29.81 -24.74
C PRO A 37 10.58 31.14 -24.67
N VAL A 38 11.75 31.17 -25.30
CA VAL A 38 12.49 32.39 -25.53
C VAL A 38 11.69 33.23 -26.54
N LEU A 39 11.46 34.50 -26.21
CA LEU A 39 10.73 35.54 -26.97
C LEU A 39 9.21 35.30 -27.08
N ASP A 40 8.34 36.26 -26.74
CA ASP A 40 8.36 37.63 -27.25
C ASP A 40 7.78 38.66 -26.28
N LYS A 41 8.21 39.92 -26.45
CA LYS A 41 7.85 41.10 -25.65
C LYS A 41 6.37 41.47 -25.79
N MET A 42 5.71 41.84 -24.68
CA MET A 42 5.04 43.14 -24.44
C MET A 42 3.94 43.05 -23.35
N CYS A 43 3.76 44.17 -22.65
CA CYS A 43 2.76 44.54 -21.63
C CYS A 43 3.07 44.25 -20.14
N THR A 44 3.79 45.22 -19.54
CA THR A 44 3.41 46.04 -18.36
C THR A 44 2.21 45.53 -17.54
N ASP A 45 2.29 45.33 -16.23
CA ASP A 45 2.36 46.37 -15.18
C ASP A 45 2.42 45.66 -13.80
N VAL A 46 2.61 46.44 -12.74
CA VAL A 46 2.66 46.13 -11.30
C VAL A 46 4.07 45.98 -10.75
N ASP A 47 4.64 47.15 -10.45
CA ASP A 47 5.54 47.41 -9.34
C ASP A 47 5.23 46.50 -8.13
N CYS A 48 6.10 45.53 -7.87
CA CYS A 48 6.28 44.95 -6.54
C CYS A 48 7.77 44.90 -6.28
N LYS A 49 8.28 45.99 -5.69
CA LYS A 49 9.52 45.96 -4.91
C LYS A 49 9.31 44.97 -3.76
N GLU A 50 9.81 43.74 -3.91
CA GLU A 50 10.12 42.89 -2.77
C GLU A 50 11.57 42.41 -2.88
N GLU A 51 12.29 42.66 -1.79
CA GLU A 51 13.67 42.31 -1.48
C GLU A 51 14.06 40.89 -1.92
N PRO A 52 15.33 40.64 -2.30
CA PRO A 52 15.80 39.29 -2.56
C PRO A 52 15.93 38.51 -1.23
N GLU A 53 14.84 37.87 -0.80
CA GLU A 53 14.91 36.88 0.27
C GLU A 53 15.89 35.77 -0.12
N LYS A 54 16.99 35.70 0.63
CA LYS A 54 18.00 34.64 0.53
C LYS A 54 17.35 33.30 0.89
N LYS A 55 16.84 32.59 -0.10
CA LYS A 55 16.38 31.20 0.05
C LYS A 55 17.56 30.33 0.49
N LYS A 56 17.65 30.07 1.81
CA LYS A 56 18.56 29.08 2.38
C LYS A 56 18.27 27.74 1.73
N LYS A 57 19.21 27.24 0.91
CA LYS A 57 19.16 25.89 0.35
C LYS A 57 19.22 24.91 1.53
N LYS A 58 18.08 24.33 1.93
CA LYS A 58 18.08 23.21 2.87
C LYS A 58 18.94 22.09 2.25
N SER A 59 19.93 21.62 3.02
CA SER A 59 20.87 20.57 2.61
C SER A 59 20.08 19.30 2.26
N LYS A 60 20.38 18.71 1.10
CA LYS A 60 19.76 17.44 0.64
C LYS A 60 20.09 16.24 1.57
N SER A 61 21.02 16.42 2.51
CA SER A 61 21.47 15.40 3.46
C SER A 61 20.34 14.93 4.37
N ASN A 62 19.61 15.84 5.01
CA ASN A 62 18.62 15.47 6.03
C ASN A 62 17.44 14.64 5.47
N VAL A 63 17.07 14.87 4.21
CA VAL A 63 15.96 14.13 3.58
C VAL A 63 16.35 12.68 3.29
N LEU A 64 17.61 12.41 2.95
CA LEU A 64 18.09 11.04 2.71
C LEU A 64 18.15 10.23 4.00
N ASP A 65 18.55 10.87 5.10
CA ASP A 65 18.59 10.26 6.43
C ASP A 65 17.17 9.92 6.92
N GLU A 66 16.23 10.87 6.82
CA GLU A 66 14.80 10.64 7.15
C GLU A 66 14.19 9.50 6.32
N ILE A 67 14.51 9.41 5.02
CA ILE A 67 14.06 8.30 4.17
C ILE A 67 14.70 6.96 4.59
N GLY A 68 15.95 6.99 5.07
CA GLY A 68 16.65 5.82 5.59
C GLY A 68 15.97 5.28 6.84
N GLU A 69 15.70 6.15 7.81
CA GLU A 69 14.99 5.83 9.05
C GLU A 69 13.60 5.25 8.75
N TRP A 70 12.84 5.90 7.87
CA TRP A 70 11.51 5.44 7.50
C TRP A 70 11.50 4.06 6.82
N ARG A 71 12.55 3.74 6.04
CA ARG A 71 12.73 2.41 5.46
C ARG A 71 12.97 1.33 6.50
N VAL A 72 13.78 1.63 7.51
CA VAL A 72 14.08 0.70 8.61
C VAL A 72 12.82 0.42 9.41
N GLU A 73 12.11 1.48 9.82
CA GLU A 73 10.86 1.37 10.57
C GLU A 73 9.79 0.59 9.79
N SER A 74 9.64 0.86 8.48
CA SER A 74 8.70 0.13 7.64
C SER A 74 9.05 -1.36 7.51
N MET A 75 10.34 -1.70 7.47
CA MET A 75 10.78 -3.08 7.40
C MET A 75 10.51 -3.83 8.71
N GLU A 76 10.79 -3.19 9.85
CA GLU A 76 10.52 -3.77 11.17
C GLU A 76 9.02 -3.97 11.40
N TYR A 77 8.19 -2.99 11.05
CA TYR A 77 6.73 -3.10 11.12
C TYR A 77 6.18 -4.25 10.27
N ARG A 78 6.70 -4.45 9.05
CA ARG A 78 6.32 -5.59 8.21
C ARG A 78 6.72 -6.91 8.85
N ARG A 79 7.93 -7.00 9.42
CA ARG A 79 8.40 -8.22 10.09
C ARG A 79 7.54 -8.61 11.28
N THR A 80 7.16 -7.65 12.13
CA THR A 80 6.33 -7.94 13.31
C THR A 80 4.93 -8.36 12.91
N THR A 81 4.30 -7.62 11.98
CA THR A 81 2.96 -7.94 11.49
C THR A 81 2.90 -9.29 10.76
N ASP A 82 3.92 -9.62 9.98
CA ASP A 82 4.01 -10.93 9.31
C ASP A 82 4.23 -12.07 10.32
N ALA A 83 5.04 -11.85 11.35
CA ALA A 83 5.25 -12.83 12.42
C ALA A 83 3.96 -13.09 13.22
N GLU A 84 3.19 -12.06 13.55
CA GLU A 84 1.90 -12.19 14.24
C GLU A 84 0.88 -12.94 13.38
N LYS A 85 0.76 -12.59 12.09
CA LYS A 85 -0.10 -13.31 11.14
C LYS A 85 0.31 -14.78 11.01
N GLN A 86 1.62 -15.05 10.97
CA GLN A 86 2.13 -16.41 10.89
C GLN A 86 1.75 -17.22 12.13
N LYS A 87 1.92 -16.65 13.32
CA LYS A 87 1.53 -17.29 14.58
C LYS A 87 0.02 -17.60 14.62
N GLN A 88 -0.82 -16.66 14.19
CA GLN A 88 -2.27 -16.88 14.12
C GLN A 88 -2.63 -18.02 13.16
N ARG A 89 -1.95 -18.11 12.00
CA ARG A 89 -2.16 -19.22 11.05
C ARG A 89 -1.75 -20.56 11.64
N GLU A 90 -0.63 -20.60 12.35
CA GLU A 90 -0.15 -21.82 13.03
C GLU A 90 -1.14 -22.28 14.12
N GLU A 91 -1.66 -21.35 14.93
CA GLU A 91 -2.68 -21.65 15.94
C GLU A 91 -3.97 -22.20 15.31
N GLN A 92 -4.43 -21.63 14.19
CA GLN A 92 -5.60 -22.14 13.47
C GLN A 92 -5.37 -23.53 12.89
N LEU A 93 -4.19 -23.80 12.33
CA LEU A 93 -3.82 -25.12 11.82
C LEU A 93 -3.80 -26.16 12.94
N GLU A 94 -3.29 -25.80 14.12
CA GLU A 94 -3.27 -26.71 15.27
C GLU A 94 -4.68 -27.03 15.79
N ILE A 95 -5.59 -26.05 15.81
CA ILE A 95 -7.00 -26.28 16.14
C ILE A 95 -7.65 -27.19 15.11
N ALA A 96 -7.43 -26.94 13.82
CA ALA A 96 -7.97 -27.77 12.74
C ALA A 96 -7.45 -29.22 12.84
N ARG A 97 -6.16 -29.40 13.14
CA ARG A 97 -5.55 -30.72 13.33
C ARG A 97 -6.21 -31.49 14.46
N LYS A 98 -6.37 -30.87 15.63
CA LYS A 98 -7.06 -31.50 16.78
C LYS A 98 -8.50 -31.87 16.46
N SER A 99 -9.19 -31.03 15.69
CA SER A 99 -10.55 -31.31 15.23
C SER A 99 -10.60 -32.55 14.32
N ILE A 100 -9.69 -32.63 13.34
CA ILE A 100 -9.56 -33.79 12.45
C ILE A 100 -9.30 -35.06 13.25
N GLU A 101 -8.32 -35.05 14.16
CA GLU A 101 -7.99 -36.20 15.01
C GLU A 101 -9.20 -36.66 15.86
N SER A 102 -9.99 -35.72 16.39
CA SER A 102 -11.22 -36.02 17.13
C SER A 102 -12.31 -36.64 16.25
N MET A 103 -12.46 -36.16 15.02
CA MET A 103 -13.43 -36.70 14.07
C MET A 103 -13.02 -38.09 13.59
N ASP A 104 -11.73 -38.30 13.28
CA ASP A 104 -11.18 -39.59 12.88
C ASP A 104 -11.39 -40.65 13.96
N ALA A 105 -11.16 -40.30 15.23
CA ALA A 105 -11.42 -41.21 16.36
C ALA A 105 -12.91 -41.62 16.43
N ARG A 106 -13.83 -40.65 16.27
CA ARG A 106 -15.28 -40.93 16.26
C ARG A 106 -15.69 -41.78 15.06
N MET A 107 -15.13 -41.52 13.88
CA MET A 107 -15.39 -42.33 12.69
C MET A 107 -14.87 -43.76 12.85
N GLY A 108 -13.69 -43.94 13.46
CA GLY A 108 -13.15 -45.26 13.78
C GLY A 108 -14.09 -46.08 14.67
N GLN A 109 -14.62 -45.46 15.73
CA GLN A 109 -15.62 -46.10 16.60
C GLN A 109 -16.88 -46.52 15.82
N LEU A 110 -17.37 -45.67 14.91
CA LEU A 110 -18.54 -45.97 14.10
C LEU A 110 -18.29 -47.15 13.15
N ILE A 111 -17.12 -47.19 12.52
CA ILE A 111 -16.70 -48.30 11.66
C ILE A 111 -16.63 -49.60 12.45
N ASP A 112 -16.10 -49.57 13.67
CA ASP A 112 -16.01 -50.77 14.53
C ASP A 112 -17.39 -51.28 14.96
N VAL A 113 -18.35 -50.37 15.21
CA VAL A 113 -19.75 -50.74 15.47
C VAL A 113 -20.38 -51.38 14.23
N LEU A 114 -20.15 -50.82 13.04
CA LEU A 114 -20.68 -51.36 11.80
C LEU A 114 -20.10 -52.73 11.43
N LYS A 115 -18.85 -53.01 11.80
CA LYS A 115 -18.20 -54.31 11.55
C LYS A 115 -18.63 -55.41 12.52
N LYS A 116 -19.21 -55.05 13.67
CA LYS A 116 -19.64 -56.02 14.70
C LYS A 116 -21.09 -56.47 14.54
N ASN A 117 -21.88 -55.79 13.71
CA ASN A 117 -23.21 -56.22 13.26
C ASN A 117 -23.11 -56.92 11.91
#